data_AF-A0A6B1C3F1-F1
#
_entry.id   AF-A0A6B1C3F1-F1
#
_cell.length_a   1.000
_cell.length_b   1.000
_cell.length_c   1.000
_cell.angle_alpha   90.00
_cell.angle_beta   90.00
_cell.angle_gamma   90.00
#
_symmetry.space_group_name_H-M   'P 1'
#
loop_
_entity.id
_entity.type
_entity.pdbx_description
1 polymer ?
#
loop_
_entity_poly.entity_id
_entity_poly.type
_entity_poly.pdbx_seq_one_letter_code
_entity_poly.pdbx_strand_id
1 'polypeptide(L)'
;MSTVAMVIAGVAIGIVAGRFLLPLVWSFKVRNSRSLRVMVPLSTAAALGAAGGLLGTTWDVVPVWALFVALVAVTTVDLFHYRIPNAIVFPAVLVLLALMTLISLLRHQPGAIGQAVAAAGLYGGIMAVLHTASRGSLGWGDVKLSLPLGLVLGWVGSGYGQSLLAVLLALGLASVLGAIMGLFVWGVRALGIELLPDPLADPD
;
A
#
# COMPACT_ATOMS: atom_id res chain seq x y z
N MET A 1 10.60 -11.41 21.64
CA MET A 1 9.15 -11.75 21.54
C MET A 1 9.04 -12.99 20.64
N SER A 2 8.00 -13.81 20.74
CA SER A 2 7.82 -14.94 19.80
C SER A 2 7.08 -14.48 18.54
N THR A 3 7.24 -15.17 17.40
CA THR A 3 6.51 -14.86 16.15
C THR A 3 5.00 -14.85 16.38
N VAL A 4 4.49 -15.78 17.21
CA VAL A 4 3.08 -15.82 17.61
C VAL A 4 2.65 -14.53 18.32
N ALA A 5 3.49 -13.99 19.21
CA ALA A 5 3.20 -12.73 19.88
C ALA A 5 3.12 -11.54 18.90
N MET A 6 3.94 -11.53 17.84
CA MET A 6 3.90 -10.48 16.81
C MET A 6 2.67 -10.58 15.91
N VAL A 7 2.23 -11.80 15.59
CA VAL A 7 0.95 -12.00 14.89
C VAL A 7 -0.20 -11.48 15.75
N ILE A 8 -0.26 -11.86 17.03
CA ILE A 8 -1.32 -11.41 17.95
C ILE A 8 -1.29 -9.88 18.12
N ALA A 9 -0.11 -9.29 18.31
CA ALA A 9 0.05 -7.84 18.42
C ALA A 9 -0.40 -7.14 17.13
N GLY A 10 0.01 -7.64 15.96
CA GLY A 10 -0.39 -7.11 14.66
C GLY A 10 -1.90 -7.18 14.44
N VAL A 11 -2.53 -8.30 14.79
CA VAL A 11 -3.99 -8.46 14.71
C VAL A 11 -4.70 -7.47 15.64
N ALA A 12 -4.29 -7.40 16.91
CA ALA A 12 -4.90 -6.51 17.90
C ALA A 12 -4.78 -5.04 17.50
N ILE A 13 -3.56 -4.60 17.11
CA ILE A 13 -3.30 -3.25 16.63
C ILE A 13 -4.08 -2.98 15.35
N GLY A 14 -4.16 -3.94 14.44
CA GLY A 14 -4.87 -3.77 13.18
C GLY A 14 -6.38 -3.64 13.33
N ILE A 15 -7.02 -4.33 14.27
CA ILE A 15 -8.44 -4.13 14.60
C ILE A 15 -8.67 -2.69 15.07
N VAL A 16 -7.82 -2.22 15.99
CA VAL A 16 -7.92 -0.87 16.56
C VAL A 16 -7.65 0.19 15.48
N ALA A 17 -6.53 0.08 14.77
CA ALA A 17 -6.16 0.99 13.70
C ALA A 17 -7.22 1.05 12.61
N GLY A 18 -7.74 -0.09 12.15
CA GLY A 18 -8.79 -0.14 11.14
C GLY A 18 -10.10 0.49 11.60
N ARG A 19 -10.43 0.43 12.90
CA ARG A 19 -11.57 1.16 13.47
C ARG A 19 -11.34 2.68 13.43
N PHE A 20 -10.13 3.13 13.74
CA PHE A 20 -9.74 4.54 13.64
C PHE A 20 -9.59 5.05 12.21
N LEU A 21 -9.41 4.16 11.22
CA LEU A 21 -9.44 4.52 9.80
C LEU A 21 -10.84 4.89 9.30
N LEU A 22 -11.91 4.36 9.91
CA LEU A 22 -13.27 4.57 9.41
C LEU A 22 -13.68 6.06 9.31
N PRO A 23 -13.45 6.93 10.33
CA PRO A 23 -13.68 8.36 10.21
C PRO A 23 -12.92 9.02 9.04
N LEU A 24 -11.66 8.62 8.84
CA LEU A 24 -10.83 9.12 7.74
C LEU A 24 -11.38 8.66 6.38
N VAL A 25 -11.80 7.41 6.25
CA VAL A 25 -12.42 6.90 5.02
C VAL A 25 -13.74 7.64 4.73
N TRP A 26 -14.55 7.90 5.76
CA TRP A 26 -15.82 8.62 5.61
C TRP A 26 -15.63 10.10 5.29
N SER A 27 -14.50 10.73 5.62
CA SER A 27 -14.23 12.11 5.18
C SER A 27 -14.13 12.23 3.66
N PHE A 28 -13.89 11.12 2.95
CA PHE A 28 -13.95 11.04 1.48
C PHE A 28 -15.33 10.67 0.94
N LYS A 29 -16.41 10.82 1.74
CA LYS A 29 -17.80 10.53 1.34
C LYS A 29 -18.03 9.09 0.85
N VAL A 30 -17.23 8.13 1.32
CA VAL A 30 -17.44 6.70 1.05
C VAL A 30 -18.72 6.22 1.74
N ARG A 31 -19.50 5.36 1.06
CA ARG A 31 -20.77 4.84 1.58
C ARG A 31 -20.58 4.11 2.92
N ASN A 32 -21.28 4.58 3.95
CA ASN A 32 -21.24 3.97 5.28
C ASN A 32 -22.12 2.70 5.32
N SER A 33 -21.54 1.55 4.99
CA SER A 33 -22.21 0.24 5.01
C SER A 33 -21.75 -0.63 6.18
N ARG A 34 -22.59 -1.58 6.59
CA ARG A 34 -22.22 -2.59 7.61
C ARG A 34 -21.01 -3.40 7.17
N SER A 35 -20.94 -3.77 5.89
CA SER A 35 -19.80 -4.51 5.33
C SER A 35 -18.50 -3.73 5.47
N LEU A 36 -18.49 -2.43 5.15
CA LEU A 36 -17.27 -1.61 5.25
C LEU A 36 -16.76 -1.48 6.69
N ARG A 37 -17.68 -1.36 7.66
CA ARG A 37 -17.33 -1.33 9.10
C ARG A 37 -16.66 -2.62 9.60
N VAL A 38 -16.84 -3.73 8.89
CA VAL A 38 -16.23 -5.03 9.20
C VAL A 38 -14.98 -5.26 8.35
N MET A 39 -15.06 -5.03 7.05
CA MET A 39 -13.99 -5.32 6.10
C MET A 39 -12.76 -4.45 6.35
N VAL A 40 -12.92 -3.16 6.70
CA VAL A 40 -11.75 -2.29 6.95
C VAL A 40 -10.93 -2.79 8.16
N PRO A 41 -11.50 -2.95 9.38
CA PRO A 41 -10.77 -3.53 10.49
C PRO A 41 -10.23 -4.94 10.23
N LEU A 42 -11.00 -5.79 9.54
CA LEU A 42 -10.59 -7.15 9.23
C LEU A 42 -9.37 -7.18 8.29
N SER A 43 -9.39 -6.39 7.22
CA SER A 43 -8.27 -6.26 6.28
C SER A 43 -7.04 -5.67 6.94
N THR A 44 -7.20 -4.64 7.78
CA THR A 44 -6.08 -4.07 8.55
C THR A 44 -5.49 -5.09 9.53
N ALA A 45 -6.33 -5.82 10.28
CA ALA A 45 -5.90 -6.86 11.20
C ALA A 45 -5.15 -8.00 10.49
N ALA A 46 -5.69 -8.47 9.36
CA ALA A 46 -5.05 -9.51 8.56
C ALA A 46 -3.70 -9.05 8.01
N ALA A 47 -3.61 -7.84 7.46
CA ALA A 47 -2.37 -7.29 6.90
C ALA A 47 -1.28 -7.13 7.97
N LEU A 48 -1.62 -6.56 9.14
CA LEU A 48 -0.66 -6.35 10.22
C LEU A 48 -0.26 -7.67 10.89
N GLY A 49 -1.20 -8.58 11.10
CA GLY A 49 -0.92 -9.93 11.60
C GLY A 49 0.01 -10.72 10.69
N ALA A 50 -0.23 -10.68 9.37
CA ALA A 50 0.63 -11.30 8.37
C ALA A 50 2.03 -10.67 8.36
N ALA A 51 2.14 -9.34 8.38
CA ALA A 51 3.44 -8.66 8.51
C ALA A 51 4.20 -9.09 9.77
N GLY A 52 3.53 -9.16 10.92
CA GLY A 52 4.14 -9.60 12.18
C GLY A 52 4.61 -11.04 12.14
N GLY A 53 3.90 -11.92 11.43
CA GLY A 53 4.32 -13.31 11.24
C GLY A 53 5.51 -13.46 10.28
N LEU A 54 5.54 -12.67 9.21
CA LEU A 54 6.56 -12.76 8.15
C LEU A 54 7.87 -12.05 8.49
N LEU A 55 7.80 -10.89 9.14
CA LEU A 55 8.97 -10.07 9.47
C LEU A 55 9.53 -10.40 10.86
N GLY A 56 8.78 -11.16 11.67
CA GLY A 56 9.24 -11.62 12.96
C GLY A 56 9.27 -10.51 14.01
N THR A 57 10.27 -10.55 14.89
CA THR A 57 10.23 -9.84 16.18
C THR A 57 11.11 -8.59 16.25
N THR A 58 11.57 -8.12 15.10
CA THR A 58 12.32 -6.87 15.01
C THR A 58 11.37 -5.67 14.96
N TRP A 59 11.88 -4.52 15.38
CA TRP A 59 11.16 -3.24 15.31
C TRP A 59 10.86 -2.80 13.87
N ASP A 60 11.42 -3.50 12.88
CA ASP A 60 11.26 -3.24 11.45
C ASP A 60 9.84 -3.48 10.95
N VAL A 61 9.02 -4.20 11.72
CA VAL A 61 7.60 -4.40 11.43
C VAL A 61 6.80 -3.10 11.54
N VAL A 62 7.26 -2.12 12.34
CA VAL A 62 6.50 -0.91 12.66
C VAL A 62 6.29 0.01 11.43
N PRO A 63 7.30 0.35 10.62
CA PRO A 63 7.10 1.07 9.36
C PRO A 63 6.19 0.30 8.38
N VAL A 64 6.31 -1.03 8.34
CA VAL A 64 5.48 -1.86 7.46
C VAL A 64 4.01 -1.86 7.89
N TRP A 65 3.74 -1.89 9.19
CA TRP A 65 2.39 -1.71 9.73
C TRP A 65 1.82 -0.34 9.39
N ALA A 66 2.61 0.73 9.54
CA ALA A 66 2.19 2.08 9.14
C ALA A 66 1.86 2.16 7.65
N LEU A 67 2.68 1.54 6.78
CA LEU A 67 2.40 1.42 5.35
C LEU A 67 1.09 0.68 5.11
N PHE A 68 0.86 -0.49 5.74
CA PHE A 68 -0.36 -1.26 5.51
C PHE A 68 -1.62 -0.56 6.00
N VAL A 69 -1.55 0.18 7.10
CA VAL A 69 -2.66 1.05 7.54
C VAL A 69 -3.00 2.07 6.45
N ALA A 70 -2.00 2.74 5.89
CA ALA A 70 -2.21 3.69 4.80
C ALA A 70 -2.75 3.02 3.53
N LEU A 71 -2.22 1.85 3.15
CA LEU A 71 -2.67 1.10 1.98
C LEU A 71 -4.12 0.65 2.10
N VAL A 72 -4.55 0.12 3.25
CA VAL A 72 -5.95 -0.26 3.46
C VAL A 72 -6.87 0.95 3.32
N ALA A 73 -6.48 2.10 3.86
CA ALA A 73 -7.25 3.33 3.72
C ALA A 73 -7.34 3.80 2.26
N VAL A 74 -6.21 3.81 1.54
CA VAL A 74 -6.15 4.16 0.12
C VAL A 74 -6.98 3.18 -0.71
N THR A 75 -6.81 1.88 -0.57
CA THR A 75 -7.59 0.85 -1.28
C THR A 75 -9.08 1.01 -1.02
N THR A 76 -9.48 1.35 0.21
CA THR A 76 -10.90 1.57 0.52
C THR A 76 -11.44 2.81 -0.18
N VAL A 77 -10.69 3.91 -0.27
CA VAL A 77 -11.14 5.10 -1.02
C VAL A 77 -11.14 4.82 -2.52
N ASP A 78 -10.13 4.12 -3.01
CA ASP A 78 -9.93 3.80 -4.41
C ASP A 78 -11.03 2.89 -4.96
N LEU A 79 -11.46 1.86 -4.21
CA LEU A 79 -12.54 0.95 -4.62
C LEU A 79 -13.89 1.65 -4.80
N PHE A 80 -14.12 2.80 -4.15
CA PHE A 80 -15.40 3.52 -4.22
C PHE A 80 -15.36 4.74 -5.13
N HIS A 81 -14.18 5.35 -5.32
CA HIS A 81 -14.04 6.63 -6.02
C HIS A 81 -12.98 6.62 -7.12
N TYR A 82 -12.32 5.49 -7.38
CA TYR A 82 -11.20 5.34 -8.31
C TYR A 82 -10.16 6.46 -8.16
N ARG A 83 -9.82 6.77 -6.92
CA ARG A 83 -8.89 7.84 -6.58
C ARG A 83 -7.99 7.46 -5.42
N ILE A 84 -6.72 7.82 -5.59
CA ILE A 84 -5.68 7.73 -4.57
C ILE A 84 -5.48 9.14 -3.94
N PRO A 85 -5.96 9.36 -2.69
CA PRO A 85 -5.97 10.69 -2.09
C PRO A 85 -4.59 11.13 -1.56
N ASN A 86 -4.15 12.33 -1.98
CA ASN A 86 -2.93 12.99 -1.48
C ASN A 86 -2.91 13.13 0.04
N ALA A 87 -4.08 13.37 0.64
CA ALA A 87 -4.25 13.53 2.09
C ALA A 87 -3.98 12.25 2.89
N ILE A 88 -3.82 11.09 2.24
CA ILE A 88 -3.37 9.85 2.88
C ILE A 88 -1.92 9.55 2.48
N VAL A 89 -1.61 9.64 1.17
CA VAL A 89 -0.29 9.25 0.65
C VAL A 89 0.85 10.11 1.19
N PHE A 90 0.73 11.44 1.16
CA PHE A 90 1.83 12.30 1.61
C PHE A 90 2.05 12.24 3.13
N PRO A 91 1.02 12.25 3.98
CA PRO A 91 1.21 11.97 5.40
C PRO A 91 1.84 10.60 5.67
N ALA A 92 1.46 9.56 4.91
CA ALA A 92 2.08 8.24 5.03
C ALA A 92 3.59 8.29 4.70
N VAL A 93 3.98 8.98 3.63
CA VAL A 93 5.41 9.19 3.28
C VAL A 93 6.16 9.86 4.44
N LEU A 94 5.60 10.90 5.05
CA LEU A 94 6.22 11.61 6.17
C LEU A 94 6.35 10.72 7.41
N VAL A 95 5.30 9.98 7.77
CA VAL A 95 5.30 9.06 8.91
C VAL A 95 6.31 7.93 8.68
N LEU A 96 6.38 7.38 7.47
CA LEU A 96 7.35 6.35 7.10
C LEU A 96 8.78 6.87 7.24
N LEU A 97 9.09 8.02 6.64
CA LEU A 97 10.41 8.63 6.76
C LEU A 97 10.80 8.86 8.23
N ALA A 98 9.90 9.38 9.05
CA ALA A 98 10.15 9.61 10.48
C ALA A 98 10.44 8.30 11.24
N LEU A 99 9.57 7.30 11.08
CA LEU A 99 9.72 6.00 11.75
C LEU A 99 10.98 5.27 11.30
N MET A 100 11.22 5.22 10.00
CA MET A 100 12.38 4.55 9.41
C MET A 100 13.67 5.24 9.84
N THR A 101 13.69 6.58 9.87
CA THR A 101 14.87 7.34 10.35
C THR A 101 15.16 7.02 11.81
N LEU A 102 14.13 7.05 12.67
CA LEU A 102 14.27 6.72 14.08
C LEU A 102 14.82 5.30 14.27
N ILE A 103 14.23 4.31 13.60
CA ILE A 103 14.65 2.91 13.73
C ILE A 103 16.06 2.70 13.15
N SER A 104 16.39 3.32 12.01
CA SER A 104 17.74 3.28 11.44
C SER A 104 18.79 3.85 12.37
N LEU A 105 18.49 4.92 13.10
CA LEU A 105 19.39 5.49 14.11
C LEU A 105 19.56 4.55 15.30
N LEU A 106 18.47 3.97 15.80
CA LEU A 106 18.51 2.98 16.89
C LEU A 106 19.27 1.71 16.52
N ARG A 107 19.26 1.32 15.24
CA ARG A 107 19.99 0.16 14.71
C ARG A 107 21.43 0.47 14.30
N HIS A 108 21.89 1.71 14.47
CA HIS A 108 23.20 2.18 13.98
C HIS A 108 23.42 1.95 12.47
N GLN A 109 22.34 2.08 11.67
CA GLN A 109 22.34 1.87 10.22
C GLN A 109 21.75 3.08 9.48
N PRO A 110 22.33 4.29 9.59
CA PRO A 110 21.78 5.49 8.96
C PRO A 110 21.75 5.39 7.42
N GLY A 111 22.64 4.59 6.82
CA GLY A 111 22.68 4.37 5.38
C GLY A 111 21.41 3.75 4.78
N ALA A 112 20.58 3.09 5.60
CA ALA A 112 19.31 2.51 5.15
C ALA A 112 18.31 3.59 4.67
N ILE A 113 18.43 4.83 5.16
CA ILE A 113 17.58 5.94 4.69
C ILE A 113 17.97 6.38 3.28
N GLY A 114 19.27 6.40 2.97
CA GLY A 114 19.72 6.67 1.60
C GLY A 114 19.19 5.64 0.61
N GLN A 115 19.16 4.37 1.00
CA GLN A 115 18.62 3.27 0.20
C GLN A 115 17.10 3.39 0.02
N ALA A 116 16.37 3.70 1.09
CA ALA A 116 14.94 3.96 1.06
C ALA A 116 14.58 5.07 0.07
N VAL A 117 15.26 6.22 0.18
CA VAL A 117 15.01 7.38 -0.69
C VAL A 117 15.40 7.08 -2.14
N ALA A 118 16.51 6.38 -2.37
CA ALA A 118 16.92 5.97 -3.71
C ALA A 118 15.90 5.02 -4.36
N ALA A 119 15.39 4.05 -3.60
CA ALA A 119 14.36 3.12 -4.08
C ALA A 119 13.02 3.81 -4.34
N ALA A 120 12.60 4.75 -3.48
CA ALA A 120 11.43 5.59 -3.71
C ALA A 120 11.57 6.45 -4.97
N GLY A 121 12.75 7.04 -5.17
CA GLY A 121 13.08 7.81 -6.37
C GLY A 121 13.08 6.95 -7.63
N LEU A 122 13.64 5.74 -7.58
CA LEU A 122 13.62 4.81 -8.71
C LEU A 122 12.18 4.38 -9.04
N TYR A 123 11.41 3.93 -8.05
CA TYR A 123 10.04 3.47 -8.28
C TYR A 123 9.17 4.62 -8.80
N GLY A 124 9.21 5.77 -8.14
CA GLY A 124 8.53 7.00 -8.57
C GLY A 124 8.93 7.44 -9.98
N GLY A 125 10.22 7.42 -10.28
CA GLY A 125 10.75 7.78 -11.60
C GLY A 125 10.24 6.85 -12.70
N ILE A 126 10.31 5.54 -12.49
CA ILE A 126 9.78 4.56 -13.45
C ILE A 126 8.28 4.77 -13.66
N MET A 127 7.50 4.92 -12.58
CA MET A 127 6.05 5.14 -12.69
C MET A 127 5.72 6.47 -13.36
N ALA A 128 6.49 7.53 -13.13
CA ALA A 128 6.32 8.80 -13.82
C ALA A 128 6.60 8.68 -15.33
N VAL A 129 7.66 7.97 -15.72
CA VAL A 129 7.95 7.68 -17.14
C VAL A 129 6.80 6.89 -17.76
N LEU A 130 6.36 5.81 -17.11
CA LEU A 130 5.22 5.01 -17.57
C LEU A 130 3.95 5.86 -17.67
N HIS A 131 3.69 6.73 -16.72
CA HIS A 131 2.53 7.64 -16.75
C HIS A 131 2.55 8.50 -18.01
N THR A 132 3.67 9.18 -18.26
CA THR A 132 3.83 10.03 -19.45
C THR A 132 3.77 9.25 -20.76
N ALA A 133 4.27 8.01 -20.79
CA ALA A 133 4.26 7.16 -21.98
C ALA A 133 2.88 6.52 -22.26
N SER A 134 2.10 6.22 -21.22
CA SER A 134 0.87 5.41 -21.28
C SER A 134 -0.36 6.12 -21.87
N ARG A 135 -0.24 7.39 -22.30
CA ARG A 135 -1.31 8.19 -22.91
C ARG A 135 -2.65 8.16 -22.15
N GLY A 136 -2.59 8.20 -20.82
CA GLY A 136 -3.77 8.26 -19.95
C GLY A 136 -4.25 6.92 -19.38
N SER A 137 -3.57 5.81 -19.66
CA SER A 137 -3.87 4.50 -19.06
C SER A 137 -3.43 4.40 -17.59
N LEU A 138 -2.34 5.08 -17.20
CA LEU A 138 -1.86 5.10 -15.81
C LEU A 138 -2.23 6.43 -15.13
N GLY A 139 -2.73 6.38 -13.89
CA GLY A 139 -3.09 7.58 -13.14
C GLY A 139 -1.90 8.22 -12.43
N TRP A 140 -1.96 9.54 -12.21
CA TRP A 140 -1.01 10.22 -11.31
C TRP A 140 -1.09 9.72 -9.85
N GLY A 141 -2.19 9.07 -9.48
CA GLY A 141 -2.32 8.40 -8.19
C GLY A 141 -1.28 7.31 -8.00
N ASP A 142 -1.07 6.47 -9.01
CA ASP A 142 -0.17 5.31 -8.95
C ASP A 142 1.29 5.74 -8.81
N VAL A 143 1.67 6.83 -9.50
CA VAL A 143 2.99 7.45 -9.36
C VAL A 143 3.24 7.90 -7.93
N LYS A 144 2.25 8.51 -7.27
CA LYS A 144 2.41 8.95 -5.87
C LYS A 144 2.46 7.78 -4.90
N LEU A 145 1.66 6.74 -5.14
CA LEU A 145 1.63 5.53 -4.31
C LEU A 145 2.95 4.76 -4.37
N SER A 146 3.66 4.84 -5.49
CA SER A 146 4.99 4.21 -5.63
C SER A 146 6.05 4.79 -4.66
N LEU A 147 5.87 6.03 -4.17
CA LEU A 147 6.80 6.66 -3.23
C LEU A 147 6.84 5.94 -1.87
N PRO A 148 5.74 5.80 -1.11
CA PRO A 148 5.77 5.07 0.16
C PRO A 148 6.11 3.58 -0.02
N LEU A 149 5.75 2.97 -1.15
CA LEU A 149 6.13 1.59 -1.47
C LEU A 149 7.65 1.46 -1.65
N GLY A 150 8.24 2.32 -2.49
CA GLY A 150 9.69 2.33 -2.74
C GLY A 150 10.49 2.67 -1.48
N LEU A 151 9.99 3.55 -0.61
CA LEU A 151 10.62 3.84 0.69
C LEU A 151 10.77 2.56 1.52
N VAL A 152 9.68 1.82 1.74
CA VAL A 152 9.73 0.61 2.56
C VAL A 152 10.57 -0.48 1.90
N LEU A 153 10.43 -0.69 0.58
CA LEU A 153 11.22 -1.69 -0.15
C LEU A 153 12.73 -1.40 -0.07
N GLY A 154 13.14 -0.15 -0.21
CA GLY A 154 14.54 0.24 -0.12
C GLY A 154 15.11 0.26 1.29
N TRP A 155 14.26 0.36 2.31
CA TRP A 155 14.72 0.33 3.70
C TRP A 155 14.87 -1.09 4.24
N VAL A 156 14.03 -2.00 3.79
CA VAL A 156 14.12 -3.43 4.12
C VAL A 156 15.32 -4.08 3.42
N GLY A 157 15.75 -3.57 2.27
CA GLY A 157 16.95 -4.04 1.57
C GLY A 157 18.23 -3.83 2.38
N SER A 158 19.15 -4.81 2.37
CA SER A 158 20.44 -4.74 3.08
C SER A 158 21.54 -3.95 2.31
N GLY A 159 21.16 -3.22 1.26
CA GLY A 159 22.07 -2.49 0.38
C GLY A 159 21.34 -1.92 -0.83
N TYR A 160 21.99 -0.98 -1.54
CA TYR A 160 21.41 -0.36 -2.75
C TYR A 160 21.02 -1.41 -3.80
N GLY A 161 21.89 -2.36 -4.13
CA GLY A 161 21.58 -3.38 -5.14
C GLY A 161 20.32 -4.20 -4.82
N GLN A 162 20.19 -4.68 -3.57
CA GLN A 162 19.02 -5.43 -3.14
C GLN A 162 17.76 -4.57 -3.07
N SER A 163 17.90 -3.31 -2.66
CA SER A 163 16.81 -2.33 -2.61
C SER A 163 16.23 -2.04 -4.00
N LEU A 164 17.10 -1.80 -4.99
CA LEU A 164 16.67 -1.57 -6.37
C LEU A 164 16.09 -2.83 -6.99
N LEU A 165 16.68 -4.01 -6.71
CA LEU A 165 16.11 -5.29 -7.16
C LEU A 165 14.72 -5.53 -6.56
N ALA A 166 14.51 -5.22 -5.27
CA ALA A 166 13.21 -5.35 -4.63
C ALA A 166 12.15 -4.47 -5.31
N VAL A 167 12.49 -3.24 -5.71
CA VAL A 167 11.62 -2.37 -6.51
C VAL A 167 11.28 -3.00 -7.86
N LEU A 168 12.28 -3.53 -8.58
CA LEU A 168 12.05 -4.16 -9.89
C LEU A 168 11.18 -5.42 -9.79
N LEU A 169 11.41 -6.25 -8.76
CA LEU A 169 10.60 -7.44 -8.49
C LEU A 169 9.18 -7.08 -8.10
N ALA A 170 8.99 -6.06 -7.26
CA ALA A 170 7.67 -5.58 -6.89
C ALA A 170 6.92 -5.03 -8.10
N LEU A 171 7.57 -4.22 -8.94
CA LEU A 171 7.00 -3.70 -10.18
C LEU A 171 6.62 -4.83 -11.15
N GLY A 172 7.52 -5.80 -11.34
CA GLY A 172 7.27 -6.97 -12.20
C GLY A 172 6.10 -7.81 -11.70
N LEU A 173 6.06 -8.12 -10.41
CA LEU A 173 4.98 -8.89 -9.81
C LEU A 173 3.64 -8.14 -9.89
N ALA A 174 3.62 -6.84 -9.57
CA ALA A 174 2.44 -6.01 -9.71
C ALA A 174 1.94 -5.95 -11.17
N SER A 175 2.86 -5.86 -12.14
CA SER A 175 2.51 -5.86 -13.57
C SER A 175 1.89 -7.19 -14.00
N VAL A 176 2.44 -8.31 -13.55
CA VAL A 176 1.88 -9.65 -13.82
C VAL A 176 0.49 -9.80 -13.21
N LEU A 177 0.32 -9.42 -11.93
CA LEU A 177 -0.97 -9.48 -11.26
C LEU A 177 -2.00 -8.56 -11.93
N GLY A 178 -1.59 -7.35 -12.33
CA GLY A 178 -2.42 -6.42 -13.07
C GLY A 178 -2.83 -6.96 -14.44
N ALA A 179 -1.90 -7.59 -15.18
CA ALA A 179 -2.21 -8.22 -16.46
C ALA A 179 -3.17 -9.41 -16.31
N ILE A 180 -2.97 -10.27 -15.30
CA ILE A 180 -3.89 -11.37 -14.99
C ILE A 180 -5.29 -10.83 -14.69
N MET A 181 -5.39 -9.80 -13.85
CA MET A 181 -6.68 -9.23 -13.51
C MET A 181 -7.34 -8.52 -14.69
N GLY A 182 -6.56 -7.82 -15.53
CA GLY A 182 -7.04 -7.23 -16.77
C GLY A 182 -7.58 -8.26 -17.75
N LEU A 183 -6.86 -9.38 -17.94
CA LEU A 183 -7.31 -10.50 -18.77
C LEU A 183 -8.54 -11.18 -18.21
N PHE A 184 -8.63 -11.35 -16.89
CA PHE A 184 -9.81 -11.89 -16.22
C PHE A 184 -11.03 -11.01 -16.47
N VAL A 185 -10.92 -9.70 -16.22
CA VAL A 185 -12.02 -8.74 -16.46
C VAL A 185 -12.41 -8.72 -17.95
N TRP A 186 -11.43 -8.73 -18.85
CA TRP A 186 -11.69 -8.82 -20.30
C TRP A 186 -12.44 -10.10 -20.66
N GLY A 187 -12.02 -11.26 -20.13
CA GLY A 187 -12.67 -12.55 -20.38
C GLY A 187 -14.10 -12.60 -19.86
N VAL A 188 -14.36 -12.09 -18.66
CA VAL A 188 -15.71 -11.98 -18.10
C VAL A 188 -16.60 -11.11 -18.98
N ARG A 189 -16.10 -9.95 -19.42
CA ARG A 189 -16.83 -9.05 -20.33
C ARG A 189 -17.10 -9.68 -21.68
N ALA A 190 -16.16 -10.46 -22.21
CA ALA A 190 -16.33 -11.20 -23.45
C ALA A 190 -17.44 -12.28 -23.36
N LEU A 191 -17.76 -12.74 -22.14
CA LEU A 191 -18.87 -13.65 -21.86
C LEU A 191 -20.22 -12.93 -21.63
N GLY A 192 -20.26 -11.60 -21.75
CA GLY A 192 -21.49 -10.80 -21.57
C GLY A 192 -21.91 -10.64 -20.10
N ILE A 193 -21.02 -10.90 -19.14
CA ILE A 193 -21.30 -10.75 -17.70
C ILE A 193 -20.87 -9.36 -17.25
N GLU A 194 -21.82 -8.54 -16.77
CA GLU A 194 -21.51 -7.28 -16.08
C GLU A 194 -21.08 -7.55 -14.64
N LEU A 195 -19.77 -7.51 -14.39
CA LEU A 195 -19.20 -7.86 -13.08
C LEU A 195 -19.35 -6.77 -12.02
N LEU A 196 -19.41 -5.50 -12.43
CA LEU A 196 -19.47 -4.32 -11.58
C LEU A 196 -20.36 -3.27 -12.26
N PRO A 197 -21.43 -2.77 -11.59
CA PRO A 197 -22.12 -1.57 -12.04
C PRO A 197 -21.09 -0.45 -12.17
N ASP A 198 -21.02 0.19 -13.34
CA ASP A 198 -20.10 1.30 -13.55
C ASP A 198 -20.50 2.43 -12.58
N PRO A 199 -19.66 2.81 -11.61
CA PRO A 199 -19.99 3.89 -10.68
C PRO A 199 -20.02 5.26 -11.38
N LEU A 200 -19.66 5.33 -12.66
CA LEU A 200 -19.80 6.51 -13.53
C LEU A 200 -20.96 6.38 -14.54
N ALA A 201 -21.68 5.26 -14.59
CA ALA A 201 -22.91 5.19 -15.35
C ALA A 201 -23.96 6.10 -14.69
N ASP A 202 -24.55 7.00 -15.47
CA ASP A 202 -25.68 7.81 -15.01
C ASP A 202 -26.81 6.86 -14.56
N PRO A 203 -27.46 7.12 -13.42
CA PRO A 203 -28.68 6.40 -13.08
C PRO A 203 -29.76 6.82 -14.08
N ASP A 204 -30.16 5.87 -14.94
CA ASP A 204 -31.32 5.99 -15.83
C ASP A 204 -32.58 6.49 -15.10
#